data_AF-A0A243P8T3-F1
#
_entry.id   AF-A0A243P8T3-F1
#
_cell.length_a   1.000
_cell.length_b   1.000
_cell.length_c   1.000
_cell.angle_alpha   90.00
_cell.angle_beta   90.00
_cell.angle_gamma   90.00
#
_symmetry.space_group_name_H-M   'P 1'
#
loop_
_entity.id
_entity.type
_entity.pdbx_description
1 polymer ?
#
loop_
_entity_poly.entity_id
_entity_poly.type
_entity_poly.pdbx_seq_one_letter_code
_entity_poly.pdbx_strand_id
1 'polypeptide(L)'
;MTGTVRLSADDIRQLRTVAEQSARRERAASRYTIEIAERFHLATGRTALNILLISDDPDWADTDLNTTHPWSRMRDRHELANGRALFDLYVYERPAFGETGDLVCCVQAELDARGLAVVHADGNRDIWRRPALPPDLPENPARKPSPIERS
;
A
#
# COMPACT_ATOMS: atom_id res chain seq x y z
N MET A 1 13.61 -10.81 -8.63
CA MET A 1 13.23 -9.92 -9.75
C MET A 1 12.71 -8.63 -9.17
N THR A 2 13.35 -7.50 -9.48
CA THR A 2 12.82 -6.17 -9.15
C THR A 2 11.71 -5.85 -10.15
N GLY A 3 10.50 -5.69 -9.62
CA GLY A 3 9.32 -5.31 -10.40
C GLY A 3 8.85 -3.93 -9.99
N THR A 4 7.95 -3.35 -10.77
CA THR A 4 7.22 -2.18 -10.31
C THR A 4 5.73 -2.36 -10.49
N VAL A 5 4.94 -1.78 -9.60
CA VAL A 5 3.49 -1.75 -9.70
C VAL A 5 3.00 -0.32 -9.74
N ARG A 6 1.90 -0.07 -10.45
CA ARG A 6 1.13 1.16 -10.34
C ARG A 6 -0.28 0.78 -9.96
N LEU A 7 -0.80 1.38 -8.90
CA LEU A 7 -2.16 1.11 -8.46
C LEU A 7 -3.17 1.68 -9.43
N SER A 8 -4.25 0.93 -9.63
CA SER A 8 -5.41 1.42 -10.38
C SER A 8 -6.15 2.50 -9.58
N ALA A 9 -7.04 3.25 -10.25
CA ALA A 9 -7.89 4.20 -9.55
C ALA A 9 -8.79 3.50 -8.50
N ASP A 10 -9.22 2.27 -8.78
CA ASP A 10 -10.08 1.50 -7.87
C ASP A 10 -9.30 0.99 -6.66
N ASP A 11 -8.06 0.53 -6.84
CA ASP A 11 -7.16 0.19 -5.72
C ASP A 11 -7.00 1.38 -4.77
N ILE A 12 -6.74 2.56 -5.31
CA ILE A 12 -6.53 3.79 -4.52
C ILE A 12 -7.81 4.20 -3.79
N ARG A 13 -8.97 4.09 -4.45
CA ARG A 13 -10.27 4.35 -3.79
C ARG A 13 -10.55 3.34 -2.69
N GLN A 14 -10.27 2.06 -2.94
CA GLN A 14 -10.48 0.98 -2.00
C GLN A 14 -9.60 1.16 -0.75
N LEU A 15 -8.31 1.40 -0.95
CA LEU A 15 -7.37 1.64 0.16
C LEU A 15 -7.79 2.84 1.00
N ARG A 16 -8.12 3.97 0.36
CA ARG A 16 -8.63 5.15 1.06
C ARG A 16 -9.91 4.86 1.84
N THR A 17 -10.86 4.15 1.23
CA THR A 17 -12.13 3.80 1.87
C THR A 17 -11.91 2.96 3.11
N VAL A 18 -11.06 1.93 3.02
CA VAL A 18 -10.73 1.06 4.15
C VAL A 18 -10.01 1.83 5.24
N ALA A 19 -9.03 2.67 4.89
CA ALA A 19 -8.29 3.48 5.86
C ALA A 19 -9.20 4.46 6.61
N GLU A 20 -10.08 5.18 5.89
CA GLU A 20 -11.04 6.10 6.51
C GLU A 20 -12.10 5.35 7.34
N GLN A 21 -12.48 4.12 6.96
CA GLN A 21 -13.37 3.28 7.76
C GLN A 21 -12.72 2.84 9.07
N SER A 22 -11.45 2.45 9.05
CA SER A 22 -10.69 2.15 10.27
C SER A 22 -10.61 3.39 11.17
N ALA A 23 -10.22 4.54 10.63
CA ALA A 23 -10.14 5.78 11.39
C ALA A 23 -11.48 6.18 12.03
N ARG A 24 -12.61 6.01 11.32
CA ARG A 24 -13.95 6.30 11.87
C ARG A 24 -14.35 5.40 13.04
N ARG A 25 -13.81 4.18 13.12
CA ARG A 25 -14.08 3.27 14.25
C ARG A 25 -13.35 3.73 15.50
N GLU A 26 -12.13 4.27 15.33
CA GLU A 26 -11.31 4.75 16.44
C GLU A 26 -11.74 6.14 16.91
N ARG A 27 -11.98 7.07 15.98
CA ARG A 27 -12.26 8.47 16.31
C ARG A 27 -13.21 9.09 15.30
N ALA A 28 -14.36 9.55 15.76
CA ALA A 28 -15.36 10.17 14.91
C ALA A 28 -14.94 11.61 14.54
N ALA A 29 -14.45 11.78 13.30
CA ALA A 29 -14.09 13.08 12.73
C ALA A 29 -14.87 13.35 11.44
N SER A 30 -15.04 14.63 11.10
CA SER A 30 -15.73 15.03 9.87
C SER A 30 -14.91 14.71 8.61
N ARG A 31 -13.58 14.74 8.71
CA ARG A 31 -12.63 14.55 7.60
C ARG A 31 -11.33 13.93 8.13
N TYR A 32 -10.65 13.21 7.26
CA TYR A 32 -9.34 12.63 7.52
C TYR A 32 -8.34 13.02 6.43
N THR A 33 -7.07 13.06 6.80
CA THR A 33 -5.93 13.12 5.89
C THR A 33 -5.17 11.81 5.99
N ILE A 34 -4.66 11.31 4.86
CA ILE A 34 -3.82 10.12 4.82
C ILE A 34 -2.47 10.54 4.28
N GLU A 35 -1.41 10.16 4.97
CA GLU A 35 -0.03 10.35 4.52
C GLU A 35 0.68 9.00 4.42
N ILE A 36 1.68 8.93 3.56
CA ILE A 36 2.49 7.72 3.37
C ILE A 36 3.78 7.91 4.17
N ALA A 37 4.05 7.04 5.12
CA ALA A 37 5.28 7.07 5.89
C ALA A 37 6.45 6.54 5.04
N GLU A 38 7.51 7.33 4.93
CA GLU A 38 8.83 6.85 4.55
C GLU A 38 9.56 6.46 5.82
N ARG A 39 10.16 5.27 5.83
CA ARG A 39 10.94 4.78 6.96
C ARG A 39 12.42 4.81 6.62
N PHE A 40 13.26 4.90 7.65
CA PHE A 40 14.70 4.67 7.53
C PHE A 40 15.11 3.47 8.40
N HIS A 41 16.08 2.71 7.92
CA HIS A 41 16.63 1.59 8.68
C HIS A 41 17.69 2.08 9.67
N LEU A 42 17.54 1.74 10.94
CA LEU A 42 18.33 2.29 12.06
C LEU A 42 19.84 2.03 11.92
N ALA A 43 20.23 0.84 11.46
CA ALA A 43 21.65 0.50 11.32
C ALA A 43 22.32 0.99 10.02
N THR A 44 21.55 1.18 8.93
CA THR A 44 22.11 1.44 7.59
C THR A 44 21.84 2.85 7.09
N GLY A 45 20.89 3.56 7.70
CA GLY A 45 20.43 4.88 7.26
C GLY A 45 19.68 4.89 5.92
N ARG A 46 19.42 3.71 5.32
CA ARG A 46 18.68 3.60 4.05
C ARG A 46 17.22 3.97 4.28
N THR A 47 16.66 4.78 3.38
CA THR A 47 15.25 5.16 3.41
C THR A 47 14.46 4.49 2.31
N ALA A 48 13.18 4.20 2.56
CA ALA A 48 12.25 3.75 1.54
C ALA A 48 10.79 3.91 1.99
N LEU A 49 9.89 4.13 1.00
CA LEU A 49 8.44 4.01 1.21
C LEU A 49 8.00 2.55 1.31
N ASN A 50 8.57 1.68 0.46
CA ASN A 50 8.38 0.24 0.57
C ASN A 50 9.35 -0.29 1.63
N ILE A 51 8.82 -0.62 2.80
CA ILE A 51 9.61 -1.06 3.97
C ILE A 51 10.42 -2.31 3.65
N LEU A 52 9.89 -3.19 2.79
CA LEU A 52 10.54 -4.45 2.39
C LEU A 52 11.81 -4.24 1.55
N LEU A 53 12.12 -3.01 1.10
CA LEU A 53 13.39 -2.70 0.42
C LEU A 53 14.54 -2.46 1.40
N ILE A 54 14.21 -2.18 2.66
CA ILE A 54 15.18 -1.76 3.68
C ILE A 54 15.20 -2.64 4.92
N SER A 55 14.16 -3.42 5.19
CA SER A 55 14.05 -4.31 6.35
C SER A 55 13.52 -5.69 5.97
N ASP A 56 14.07 -6.72 6.59
CA ASP A 56 13.60 -8.11 6.57
C ASP A 56 12.94 -8.51 7.91
N ASP A 57 12.94 -7.62 8.92
CA ASP A 57 12.32 -7.85 10.22
C ASP A 57 10.79 -7.88 10.05
N PRO A 58 10.06 -8.92 10.48
CA PRO A 58 8.59 -8.95 10.35
C PRO A 58 7.87 -7.87 11.15
N ASP A 59 8.49 -7.37 12.23
CA ASP A 59 7.95 -6.34 13.12
C ASP A 59 8.50 -4.94 12.81
N TRP A 60 9.43 -4.84 11.86
CA TRP A 60 10.14 -3.61 11.43
C TRP A 60 10.78 -2.83 12.58
N ALA A 61 11.14 -3.52 13.67
CA ALA A 61 11.75 -2.93 14.85
C ALA A 61 13.14 -2.33 14.57
N ASP A 62 13.74 -2.72 13.45
CA ASP A 62 14.97 -2.17 12.89
C ASP A 62 14.78 -0.89 12.06
N THR A 63 13.55 -0.35 11.97
CA THR A 63 13.23 0.87 11.23
C THR A 63 12.50 1.90 12.08
N ASP A 64 12.67 3.18 11.73
CA ASP A 64 11.92 4.29 12.33
C ASP A 64 11.35 5.22 11.25
N LEU A 65 10.40 6.08 11.62
CA LEU A 65 9.82 7.07 10.74
C LEU A 65 10.89 8.08 10.31
N ASN A 66 11.10 8.20 9.00
CA ASN A 66 11.97 9.24 8.43
C ASN A 66 11.18 10.52 8.19
N THR A 67 10.09 10.41 7.43
CA THR A 67 9.21 11.51 7.08
C THR A 67 7.88 10.99 6.55
N THR A 68 6.91 11.87 6.30
CA THR A 68 5.64 11.53 5.66
C THR A 68 5.49 12.24 4.32
N HIS A 69 4.72 11.62 3.42
CA HIS A 69 4.46 12.15 2.10
C HIS A 69 2.96 12.27 1.81
N PRO A 70 2.55 13.23 0.96
CA PRO A 70 1.16 13.38 0.59
C PRO A 70 0.57 12.12 -0.07
N TRP A 71 -0.70 11.83 0.23
CA TRP A 71 -1.49 10.73 -0.37
C TRP A 71 -1.34 10.61 -1.90
N SER A 72 -1.14 11.72 -2.60
CA SER A 72 -0.99 11.73 -4.06
C SER A 72 0.12 10.82 -4.56
N ARG A 73 1.18 10.58 -3.78
CA ARG A 73 2.28 9.67 -4.13
C ARG A 73 1.85 8.21 -4.26
N MET A 74 0.69 7.82 -3.72
CA MET A 74 0.18 6.46 -3.90
C MET A 74 -0.11 6.14 -5.39
N ARG A 75 -0.26 7.18 -6.24
CA ARG A 75 -0.45 7.06 -7.70
C ARG A 75 0.84 6.80 -8.49
N ASP A 76 1.99 6.94 -7.84
CA ASP A 76 3.29 6.75 -8.44
C ASP A 76 3.52 5.27 -8.77
N ARG A 77 4.62 5.01 -9.46
CA ARG A 77 5.09 3.64 -9.71
C ARG A 77 5.96 3.22 -8.52
N HIS A 78 5.60 2.11 -7.91
CA HIS A 78 6.21 1.61 -6.68
C HIS A 78 7.12 0.41 -6.97
N GLU A 79 8.33 0.43 -6.44
CA GLU A 79 9.26 -0.69 -6.53
C GLU A 79 8.84 -1.84 -5.62
N LEU A 80 8.93 -3.07 -6.14
CA LEU A 80 8.59 -4.30 -5.45
C LEU A 80 9.87 -5.02 -4.98
N ALA A 81 9.96 -5.29 -3.69
CA ALA A 81 10.93 -6.20 -3.09
C ALA A 81 10.37 -7.61 -3.16
N ASN A 82 11.04 -8.51 -3.90
CA ASN A 82 10.59 -9.89 -4.08
C ASN A 82 9.12 -10.01 -4.54
N GLY A 83 8.68 -9.10 -5.41
CA GLY A 83 7.31 -9.08 -5.95
C GLY A 83 6.26 -8.44 -5.04
N ARG A 84 6.66 -7.90 -3.88
CA ARG A 84 5.76 -7.26 -2.90
C ARG A 84 6.21 -5.86 -2.54
N ALA A 85 5.26 -5.05 -2.08
CA ALA A 85 5.56 -3.82 -1.36
C ALA A 85 4.69 -3.69 -0.13
N LEU A 86 5.21 -3.03 0.89
CA LEU A 86 4.49 -2.76 2.13
C LEU A 86 4.68 -1.31 2.50
N PHE A 87 3.56 -0.59 2.54
CA PHE A 87 3.50 0.82 2.89
C PHE A 87 2.81 0.99 4.23
N ASP A 88 3.38 1.86 5.06
CA ASP A 88 2.79 2.32 6.31
C ASP A 88 2.11 3.68 6.05
N LEU A 89 0.86 3.82 6.47
CA LEU A 89 -0.02 4.95 6.16
C LEU A 89 -0.54 5.55 7.44
N TYR A 90 -0.31 6.84 7.61
CA TYR A 90 -0.71 7.56 8.81
C TYR A 90 -2.01 8.28 8.51
N VAL A 91 -3.04 7.99 9.31
CA VAL A 91 -4.35 8.59 9.14
C VAL A 91 -4.56 9.61 10.24
N TYR A 92 -4.66 10.87 9.86
CA TYR A 92 -4.85 11.99 10.76
C TYR A 92 -6.28 12.49 10.70
N GLU A 93 -6.76 13.07 11.80
CA GLU A 93 -7.91 13.96 11.72
C GLU A 93 -7.58 15.13 10.81
N ARG A 94 -8.59 15.63 10.10
CA ARG A 94 -8.46 16.88 9.36
C ARG A 94 -9.41 17.92 9.95
N PRO A 95 -8.95 18.69 10.96
CA PRO A 95 -9.75 19.72 11.58
C PRO A 95 -10.06 20.87 10.61
N ALA A 96 -10.93 21.78 11.04
CA ALA A 96 -11.17 23.03 10.32
C ALA A 96 -9.89 23.90 10.30
N PHE A 97 -9.86 24.91 9.42
CA PHE A 97 -8.68 25.71 9.09
C PHE A 97 -7.80 26.09 10.29
N GLY A 98 -6.49 25.82 10.18
CA GLY A 98 -5.46 26.34 11.09
C GLY A 98 -4.95 25.35 12.14
N GLU A 99 -5.56 24.18 12.27
CA GLU A 99 -5.17 23.16 13.24
C GLU A 99 -4.45 21.97 12.59
N THR A 100 -3.44 21.44 13.29
CA THR A 100 -2.84 20.15 12.98
C THR A 100 -3.70 19.08 13.64
N GLY A 101 -4.23 18.14 12.86
CA GLY A 101 -5.02 17.04 13.42
C GLY A 101 -4.15 15.97 14.06
N ASP A 102 -4.68 15.34 15.10
CA ASP A 102 -4.03 14.22 15.77
C ASP A 102 -3.94 13.00 14.82
N LEU A 103 -2.89 12.20 15.01
CA LEU A 103 -2.85 10.85 14.44
C LEU A 103 -3.98 10.02 15.06
N VAL A 104 -4.82 9.45 14.21
CA VAL A 104 -5.95 8.61 14.61
C VAL A 104 -5.54 7.14 14.64
N CYS A 105 -4.98 6.66 13.53
CA CYS A 105 -4.56 5.27 13.39
C CYS A 105 -3.48 5.09 12.32
N CYS A 106 -2.84 3.93 12.36
CA CYS A 106 -1.89 3.49 11.33
C CYS A 106 -2.51 2.35 10.51
N VAL A 107 -2.40 2.47 9.19
CA VAL A 107 -2.92 1.50 8.23
C VAL A 107 -1.76 1.01 7.38
N GLN A 108 -1.66 -0.29 7.16
CA GLN A 108 -0.62 -0.88 6.31
C GLN A 108 -1.24 -1.40 5.02
N ALA A 109 -0.61 -1.10 3.89
CA ALA A 109 -1.03 -1.57 2.58
C ALA A 109 0.03 -2.49 1.98
N GLU A 110 -0.35 -3.76 1.76
CA GLU A 110 0.44 -4.70 0.97
C GLU A 110 0.05 -4.63 -0.50
N LEU A 111 1.04 -4.45 -1.37
CA LEU A 111 0.89 -4.52 -2.81
C LEU A 111 1.64 -5.73 -3.37
N ASP A 112 1.18 -6.21 -4.52
CA ASP A 112 1.90 -7.15 -5.38
C ASP A 112 1.88 -6.69 -6.84
N ALA A 113 2.36 -7.53 -7.75
CA ALA A 113 2.39 -7.22 -9.18
C ALA A 113 1.02 -6.88 -9.80
N ARG A 114 -0.10 -7.19 -9.13
CA ARG A 114 -1.46 -6.93 -9.60
C ARG A 114 -2.09 -5.66 -9.02
N GLY A 115 -1.44 -5.01 -8.04
CA GLY A 115 -1.98 -3.83 -7.36
C GLY A 115 -2.16 -4.07 -5.86
N LEU A 116 -3.22 -3.51 -5.27
CA LEU A 116 -3.52 -3.65 -3.84
C LEU A 116 -3.88 -5.10 -3.52
N ALA A 117 -3.18 -5.70 -2.56
CA ALA A 117 -3.37 -7.10 -2.18
C ALA A 117 -4.08 -7.23 -0.84
N VAL A 118 -3.59 -6.53 0.19
CA VAL A 118 -4.09 -6.64 1.57
C VAL A 118 -4.00 -5.27 2.26
N VAL A 119 -4.91 -5.02 3.20
CA VAL A 119 -4.85 -3.88 4.12
C VAL A 119 -4.94 -4.38 5.56
N HIS A 120 -4.11 -3.81 6.44
CA HIS A 120 -4.09 -4.05 7.90
C HIS A 120 -4.27 -2.70 8.63
N ALA A 121 -4.71 -2.69 9.89
CA ALA A 121 -4.77 -1.47 10.70
C ALA A 121 -4.56 -1.78 12.18
N ASP A 122 -3.74 -0.98 12.88
CA ASP A 122 -3.52 -1.02 14.34
C ASP A 122 -3.39 -2.44 14.93
N GLY A 123 -2.64 -3.32 14.27
CA GLY A 123 -2.44 -4.71 14.68
C GLY A 123 -3.53 -5.71 14.23
N ASN A 124 -4.69 -5.22 13.76
CA ASN A 124 -5.67 -6.06 13.07
C ASN A 124 -5.20 -6.37 11.65
N ARG A 125 -4.91 -7.64 11.39
CA ARG A 125 -4.50 -8.09 10.06
C ARG A 125 -5.72 -8.26 9.16
N ASP A 126 -5.51 -8.00 7.87
CA ASP A 126 -6.41 -8.45 6.81
C ASP A 126 -7.82 -7.85 6.86
N ILE A 127 -7.93 -6.62 7.36
CA ILE A 127 -9.19 -5.87 7.41
C ILE A 127 -9.81 -5.67 6.02
N TRP A 128 -8.99 -5.80 4.98
CA TRP A 128 -9.43 -6.02 3.62
C TRP A 128 -8.42 -6.91 2.89
N ARG A 129 -8.91 -7.81 2.03
CA ARG A 129 -8.10 -8.61 1.11
C ARG A 129 -8.72 -8.56 -0.28
N ARG A 130 -7.87 -8.45 -1.30
CA ARG A 130 -8.32 -8.56 -2.68
C ARG A 130 -8.97 -9.95 -2.89
N PRO A 131 -10.18 -10.03 -3.46
CA PRO A 131 -10.83 -11.31 -3.72
C PRO A 131 -9.95 -12.22 -4.58
N ALA A 132 -9.98 -13.53 -4.29
CA ALA A 132 -9.39 -14.52 -5.17
C ALA A 132 -10.04 -14.41 -6.56
N LEU A 133 -9.25 -14.63 -7.62
CA LEU A 133 -9.85 -14.79 -8.94
C LEU A 133 -10.75 -16.03 -8.89
N PRO A 134 -11.94 -15.99 -9.50
CA PRO A 134 -12.72 -17.20 -9.71
C PRO A 134 -11.85 -18.24 -10.41
N PRO A 135 -11.93 -19.52 -10.02
CA PRO A 135 -11.13 -20.58 -10.64
C PRO A 135 -11.34 -20.73 -12.16
N ASP A 136 -12.43 -20.18 -12.72
CA ASP A 136 -12.89 -20.47 -14.08
C ASP A 136 -12.94 -19.25 -15.01
N LEU A 137 -11.90 -18.41 -15.04
CA LEU A 137 -11.68 -17.54 -16.20
C LEU A 137 -10.73 -18.24 -17.17
N PRO A 138 -11.17 -18.64 -18.38
CA PRO A 138 -10.28 -19.27 -19.35
C PRO A 138 -9.16 -18.31 -19.71
N GLU A 139 -7.93 -18.83 -19.80
CA GLU A 139 -6.81 -18.11 -20.40
C GLU A 139 -7.25 -17.54 -21.75
N ASN A 140 -7.13 -16.22 -21.90
CA ASN A 140 -7.50 -15.53 -23.12
C ASN A 140 -6.75 -16.17 -24.32
N PRO A 141 -7.45 -16.82 -25.27
CA PRO A 141 -6.80 -17.56 -26.37
C PRO A 141 -6.09 -16.65 -27.39
N ALA A 142 -6.14 -15.32 -27.22
CA ALA A 142 -5.54 -14.35 -28.13
C ALA A 142 -3.99 -14.26 -28.08
N ARG A 143 -3.31 -15.15 -27.34
CA ARG A 143 -1.83 -15.27 -27.34
C ARG A 143 -1.38 -16.67 -27.75
N LYS A 144 -1.75 -17.13 -28.94
CA LYS A 144 -0.95 -18.11 -29.67
C LYS A 144 -0.09 -17.38 -30.70
N PRO A 145 1.25 -17.51 -30.67
CA PRO A 145 2.06 -17.07 -31.80
C PRO A 145 1.69 -17.94 -33.02
N SER A 146 1.41 -17.30 -34.16
CA SER A 146 1.15 -17.99 -35.42
C SER A 146 2.33 -18.92 -35.76
N PRO A 147 2.08 -20.18 -36.18
CA PRO A 147 3.16 -21.04 -36.64
C PRO A 147 3.73 -20.46 -37.93
N ILE A 148 5.05 -20.28 -37.95
CA ILE A 148 5.81 -19.98 -39.16
C ILE A 148 5.65 -21.18 -40.10
N GLU A 149 4.97 -21.00 -41.23
CA GLU A 149 5.01 -21.95 -42.34
C GLU A 149 6.44 -22.01 -42.89
N ARG A 150 7.09 -23.17 -42.72
CA ARG A 150 8.28 -23.52 -43.50
C ARG A 150 7.83 -24.42 -44.63
N SER A 151 7.84 -23.87 -45.85
CA SER A 151 7.95 -24.64 -47.09
C SER A 151 9.42 -24.95 -47.36
#